data_AF-A0A0P9NES8-F1
#
_entry.id   AF-A0A0P9NES8-F1
#
_cell.length_a   1.000
_cell.length_b   1.000
_cell.length_c   1.000
_cell.angle_alpha   90.00
_cell.angle_beta   90.00
_cell.angle_gamma   90.00
#
_symmetry.space_group_name_H-M   'P 1'
#
loop_
_entity.id
_entity.type
_entity.pdbx_description
1 polymer ?
#
loop_
_entity_poly.entity_id
_entity_poly.type
_entity_poly.pdbx_seq_one_letter_code
_entity_poly.pdbx_strand_id
1 'polypeptide(L)' 'MTYDEALKYFGTGRAIGDALAVTSSRVSQCRTAGGFSYPMQCVLEKESSGALVARREDDPASASRTTAA' A
#
# COMPACT_ATOMS: atom_id res chain seq x y z
N MET A 1 6.58 1.28 -1.39
CA MET A 1 5.92 0.71 -2.59
C MET A 1 4.62 1.46 -2.89
N THR A 2 4.25 1.56 -4.16
CA THR A 2 2.96 2.12 -4.62
C THR A 2 1.86 1.05 -4.73
N TYR A 3 0.60 1.48 -4.91
CA TYR A 3 -0.50 0.56 -5.17
C TYR A 3 -0.28 -0.29 -6.43
N ASP A 4 0.24 0.32 -7.50
CA ASP A 4 0.45 -0.37 -8.78
C ASP A 4 1.58 -1.40 -8.70
N GLU A 5 2.64 -1.13 -7.93
CA GLU A 5 3.70 -2.12 -7.66
C GLU A 5 3.12 -3.35 -6.92
N ALA A 6 2.29 -3.14 -5.91
CA ALA A 6 1.62 -4.23 -5.21
C ALA A 6 0.64 -4.98 -6.12
N LEU A 7 -0.14 -4.27 -6.94
CA LEU A 7 -1.06 -4.89 -7.89
C LEU A 7 -0.32 -5.72 -8.94
N LYS A 8 0.83 -5.24 -9.41
CA LYS A 8 1.68 -5.99 -10.34
C LYS A 8 2.22 -7.28 -9.72
N TYR A 9 2.58 -7.26 -8.44
CA TYR A 9 3.11 -8.44 -7.74
C TYR A 9 2.01 -9.45 -7.37
N PHE A 10 0.93 -9.00 -6.71
CA PHE A 10 -0.15 -9.86 -6.24
C PHE A 10 -1.20 -10.20 -7.32
N GLY A 11 -1.20 -9.47 -8.44
CA GLY A 11 -2.06 -9.69 -9.60
C GLY A 11 -3.49 -9.16 -9.45
N THR A 12 -4.07 -9.18 -8.24
CA THR A 12 -5.43 -8.68 -8.01
C THR A 12 -5.55 -7.93 -6.69
N GLY A 13 -6.50 -6.98 -6.62
CA GLY A 13 -6.83 -6.29 -5.37
C GLY A 13 -7.35 -7.23 -4.27
N ARG A 14 -7.92 -8.39 -4.64
CA ARG A 14 -8.32 -9.42 -3.67
C ARG A 14 -7.10 -10.07 -3.02
N ALA A 15 -6.10 -10.46 -3.81
CA ALA A 15 -4.85 -11.03 -3.29
C ALA A 15 -4.09 -10.04 -2.38
N ILE A 16 -4.10 -8.74 -2.71
CA ILE A 16 -3.59 -7.70 -1.81
C ILE A 16 -4.38 -7.67 -0.49
N GLY A 17 -5.71 -7.76 -0.56
CA GLY A 17 -6.58 -7.80 0.61
C GLY A 17 -6.31 -9.00 1.51
N ASP A 18 -6.13 -10.18 0.90
CA ASP A 18 -5.79 -11.42 1.60
C ASP A 18 -4.43 -11.28 2.32
N ALA A 19 -3.40 -10.73 1.66
CA ALA A 19 -2.08 -10.47 2.26
C ALA A 19 -2.13 -9.46 3.43
N LEU A 20 -3.00 -8.46 3.34
CA LEU A 20 -3.21 -7.46 4.39
C LEU A 20 -4.21 -7.88 5.47
N ALA A 21 -4.88 -9.03 5.30
CA ALA A 21 -6.04 -9.44 6.10
C ALA A 21 -7.15 -8.36 6.16
N VAL A 22 -7.43 -7.70 5.04
CA VAL A 22 -8.47 -6.67 4.91
C VAL A 22 -9.43 -6.97 3.74
N THR A 23 -10.57 -6.30 3.74
CA THR A 23 -11.57 -6.44 2.65
C THR A 23 -11.11 -5.77 1.36
N SER A 24 -11.65 -6.23 0.22
CA SER A 24 -11.45 -5.59 -1.08
C SER A 24 -11.90 -4.11 -1.09
N SER A 25 -12.96 -3.77 -0.34
CA SER A 25 -13.38 -2.38 -0.14
C SER A 25 -12.29 -1.54 0.52
N ARG A 26 -11.57 -2.09 1.51
CA ARG A 26 -10.45 -1.40 2.15
C ARG A 26 -9.29 -1.20 1.18
N VAL A 27 -8.98 -2.20 0.35
CA VAL A 27 -7.96 -2.08 -0.71
C VAL A 27 -8.33 -0.98 -1.72
N SER A 28 -9.61 -0.89 -2.10
CA SER A 28 -10.11 0.18 -2.97
C SER A 28 -9.94 1.57 -2.33
N GLN A 29 -10.23 1.69 -1.03
CA GLN A 29 -9.98 2.94 -0.29
C GLN A 29 -8.49 3.31 -0.26
N CYS A 30 -7.57 2.35 -0.05
CA CYS A 30 -6.14 2.61 -0.13
C CYS A 30 -5.75 3.16 -1.51
N ARG A 31 -6.28 2.58 -2.59
CA ARG A 31 -6.08 3.09 -3.95
C ARG A 31 -6.56 4.54 -4.11
N THR A 32 -7.77 4.83 -3.66
CA THR A 32 -8.33 6.21 -3.71
C THR A 32 -7.55 7.19 -2.83
N ALA A 33 -7.03 6.72 -1.69
CA ALA A 33 -6.19 7.52 -0.80
C ALA A 33 -4.77 7.75 -1.34
N GLY A 34 -4.41 7.20 -2.51
CA GLY A 34 -3.10 7.39 -3.13
C GLY A 34 -2.06 6.33 -2.77
N GLY A 35 -2.43 5.27 -2.05
CA GLY A 35 -1.52 4.17 -1.73
C GLY A 35 -1.78 3.53 -0.36
N PHE A 36 -0.79 2.78 0.09
CA PHE A 36 -0.84 2.10 1.38
C PHE A 36 -0.09 2.93 2.44
N SER A 37 -0.65 3.01 3.64
CA SER A 37 0.10 3.50 4.80
C SER A 37 1.39 2.69 4.99
N TYR A 38 2.43 3.29 5.58
CA TYR A 38 3.70 2.63 5.79
C TYR A 38 3.60 1.29 6.55
N PRO A 39 2.77 1.15 7.60
CA PRO A 39 2.55 -0.17 8.23
C PRO A 39 1.99 -1.22 7.28
N MET A 40 1.05 -0.86 6.40
CA MET A 40 0.52 -1.77 5.38
C MET A 40 1.60 -2.14 4.35
N GLN A 41 2.46 -1.19 3.98
CA GLN A 41 3.60 -1.49 3.11
C GLN A 41 4.56 -2.52 3.75
N CYS A 42 4.85 -2.40 5.05
CA CYS A 42 5.70 -3.38 5.74
C CYS A 42 5.10 -4.79 5.76
N VAL A 43 3.76 -4.91 5.87
CA VAL A 43 3.09 -6.21 5.74
C VAL A 43 3.25 -6.76 4.32
N LEU A 44 3.00 -5.96 3.29
CA LEU A 44 3.16 -6.38 1.90
C LEU A 44 4.61 -6.75 1.55
N GLU A 45 5.59 -6.05 2.10
CA GLU A 45 7.02 -6.38 1.97
C GLU A 45 7.32 -7.75 2.56
N LYS A 46 6.81 -8.02 3.77
CA LYS A 46 6.94 -9.32 4.42
C LYS A 46 6.26 -10.44 3.61
N GLU A 47 5.01 -10.25 3.21
CA GLU A 47 4.24 -11.25 2.46
C GLU A 47 4.80 -11.51 1.06
N SER A 48 5.48 -10.52 0.48
CA SER A 48 6.18 -10.66 -0.80
C SER A 48 7.61 -11.19 -0.67
N SER A 49 8.04 -11.60 0.53
CA SER A 49 9.41 -12.03 0.82
C SER A 49 10.48 -11.02 0.37
N GLY A 50 10.18 -9.72 0.52
CA GLY A 50 11.05 -8.60 0.14
C GLY A 50 11.04 -8.23 -1.35
N ALA A 51 10.19 -8.85 -2.18
CA ALA A 51 10.06 -8.45 -3.59
C ALA A 51 9.43 -7.04 -3.74
N LEU A 52 8.62 -6.62 -2.77
CA LEU A 52 8.17 -5.25 -2.62
C LEU A 52 8.88 -4.61 -1.44
N VAL A 53 9.27 -3.33 -1.57
CA VAL A 53 9.99 -2.60 -0.51
C VAL A 53 9.12 -1.49 0.07
N ALA A 54 8.95 -1.46 1.40
CA ALA A 54 8.22 -0.39 2.06
C ALA A 54 9.02 0.93 2.02
N ARG A 55 8.40 2.02 1.58
CA ARG A 55 9.03 3.36 1.50
C ARG A 55 8.14 4.37 2.19
N ARG A 56 8.68 5.13 3.15
CA ARG A 56 7.93 6.15 3.90
C ARG A 56 7.42 7.28 3.00
N GLU A 57 8.12 7.58 1.92
CA GLU A 57 7.71 8.57 0.91
C GLU A 57 6.45 8.18 0.13
N ASP A 58 6.15 6.88 0.03
CA ASP A 58 4.93 6.38 -0.63
C ASP A 58 3.73 6.33 0.33
N ASP A 59 3.91 6.61 1.62
CA ASP A 59 2.79 6.74 2.55
C ASP A 59 1.98 7.99 2.18
N PRO A 60 0.68 7.88 1.88
CA PRO A 60 -0.14 9.04 1.53
C PRO A 60 -0.18 10.13 2.60
N ALA A 61 -0.02 9.78 3.88
CA ALA A 61 0.05 10.74 4.98
C ALA A 61 1.39 11.49 5.04
N SER A 62 2.42 11.01 4.33
CA SER A 62 3.69 11.74 4.18
C SER A 62 3.56 12.90 3.19
N ALA A 63 2.65 12.83 2.22
CA ALA A 63 2.43 13.87 1.21
C ALA A 63 1.76 15.15 1.78
N SER A 64 0.98 15.03 2.86
CA SER A 64 0.30 16.16 3.51
C SER A 64 1.22 17.04 4.39
N ARG A 65 2.55 16.88 4.30
CA ARG A 65 3.51 17.75 5.02
C ARG A 65 3.98 18.96 4.19
N THR A 66 3.33 19.25 3.08
CA THR A 66 3.50 20.49 2.30
C THR A 66 2.15 21.21 2.26
N THR A 67 2.11 22.45 2.75
CA THR A 67 0.96 23.38 3.00
C THR A 67 0.25 23.15 4.36
N ALA A 68 0.15 24.12 5.27
CA ALA A 68 0.08 25.58 5.12
C ALA A 68 0.93 26.34 6.17
N ALA A 69 1.64 27.38 5.70
CA ALA A 69 2.18 28.49 6.46
C ALA A 69 1.78 29.77 5.71
#